data_AF-A0A8S2NWS2-F1
#
_entry.id   AF-A0A8S2NWS2-F1
#
_cell.length_a   1.000
_cell.length_b   1.000
_cell.length_c   1.000
_cell.angle_alpha   90.00
_cell.angle_beta   90.00
_cell.angle_gamma   90.00
#
_symmetry.space_group_name_H-M   'P 1'
#
loop_
_entity.id
_entity.type
_entity.pdbx_description
1 polymer ?
#
loop_
_entity_poly.entity_id
_entity_poly.type
_entity_poly.pdbx_seq_one_letter_code
_entity_poly.pdbx_strand_id
1 'polypeptide(L)'
;YLVESGDSETSGLARSYRKALTDIDFVIPLIVVNRVFCTTKPYAEQLQKPTCDLLKCYQSMEHPSTYLAELIYDDNQVNELYNKFTKFIELNEIDNCLSRTASRRYESVKDYFIDVYRTFTQVKYVRWETV
;
A
#
# COMPACT_ATOMS: atom_id res chain seq x y z
N TYR A 1 30.92 13.75 -32.40
CA TYR A 1 30.15 12.56 -32.00
C TYR A 1 30.68 12.08 -30.66
N LEU A 2 30.16 12.64 -29.56
CA LEU A 2 30.38 12.07 -28.23
C LEU A 2 29.26 11.07 -28.01
N VAL A 3 29.53 9.81 -28.35
CA VAL A 3 28.77 8.70 -27.77
C VAL A 3 29.31 8.63 -26.34
N GLU A 4 28.65 9.32 -25.41
CA GLU A 4 28.82 9.02 -24.00
C GLU A 4 28.44 7.55 -23.85
N SER A 5 29.46 6.73 -23.58
CA SER A 5 29.33 5.34 -23.22
C SER A 5 28.44 5.28 -21.98
N GLY A 6 27.14 5.07 -22.21
CA GLY A 6 26.15 4.90 -21.16
C GLY A 6 26.66 3.82 -20.22
N ASP A 7 26.96 4.22 -18.99
CA ASP A 7 27.64 3.38 -18.02
C ASP A 7 26.82 2.10 -17.82
N SER A 8 27.43 0.95 -18.13
CA SER A 8 26.70 -0.32 -18.20
C SER A 8 26.01 -0.66 -16.87
N GLU A 9 26.58 -0.18 -15.76
CA GLU A 9 26.05 -0.27 -14.40
C GLU A 9 24.79 0.59 -14.20
N THR A 10 24.78 1.83 -14.69
CA THR A 10 23.58 2.71 -14.65
C THR A 10 22.42 2.09 -15.44
N SER A 11 22.72 1.46 -16.57
CA SER A 11 21.71 0.72 -17.36
C SER A 11 21.21 -0.56 -16.65
N GLY A 12 22.07 -1.20 -15.84
CA GLY A 12 21.73 -2.40 -15.08
C GLY A 12 20.84 -2.08 -13.89
N LEU A 13 21.17 -1.04 -13.13
CA LEU A 13 20.34 -0.54 -12.04
C LEU A 13 18.98 -0.07 -12.53
N ALA A 14 18.92 0.73 -13.60
CA ALA A 14 17.67 1.20 -14.19
C ALA A 14 16.75 0.04 -14.62
N ARG A 15 17.31 -1.02 -15.20
CA ARG A 15 16.55 -2.24 -15.55
C ARG A 15 16.04 -2.99 -14.34
N SER A 16 16.84 -3.11 -13.29
CA SER A 16 16.43 -3.73 -12.02
C SER A 16 15.32 -2.94 -11.31
N TYR A 17 15.43 -1.61 -11.29
CA TYR A 17 14.37 -0.74 -10.77
C TYR A 17 13.09 -0.86 -11.57
N ARG A 18 13.17 -0.83 -12.90
CA ARG A 18 11.99 -1.03 -13.76
C ARG A 18 11.34 -2.39 -13.48
N LYS A 19 12.14 -3.46 -13.39
CA LYS A 19 11.65 -4.80 -13.08
C LYS A 19 10.90 -4.84 -11.75
N ALA A 20 11.42 -4.20 -10.71
CA ALA A 20 10.75 -4.12 -9.41
C ALA A 20 9.44 -3.31 -9.47
N LEU A 21 9.41 -2.21 -10.24
CA LEU A 21 8.22 -1.37 -10.40
C LEU A 21 7.13 -2.02 -11.27
N THR A 22 7.48 -3.02 -12.06
CA THR A 22 6.54 -3.82 -12.87
C THR A 22 6.22 -5.18 -12.25
N ASP A 23 6.73 -5.48 -11.06
CA ASP A 23 6.48 -6.73 -10.34
C ASP A 23 5.20 -6.61 -9.50
N ILE A 24 4.21 -7.46 -9.76
CA ILE A 24 2.92 -7.42 -9.08
C ILE A 24 3.03 -7.65 -7.57
N ASP A 25 3.98 -8.48 -7.15
CA ASP A 25 4.20 -8.81 -5.75
C ASP A 25 4.74 -7.60 -4.97
N PHE A 26 5.37 -6.64 -5.66
CA PHE A 26 5.82 -5.39 -5.07
C PHE A 26 4.75 -4.28 -5.16
N VAL A 27 4.06 -4.18 -6.30
CA VAL A 27 3.07 -3.13 -6.57
C VAL A 27 1.85 -3.23 -5.66
N ILE A 28 1.37 -4.44 -5.38
CA ILE A 28 0.20 -4.67 -4.53
C ILE A 28 0.40 -4.08 -3.11
N PRO A 29 1.44 -4.47 -2.35
CA PRO A 29 1.73 -3.87 -1.06
C PRO A 29 1.86 -2.35 -1.12
N LEU A 30 2.51 -1.81 -2.16
CA LEU A 30 2.72 -0.37 -2.30
C LEU A 30 1.39 0.40 -2.41
N ILE A 31 0.45 -0.10 -3.22
CA ILE A 31 -0.87 0.53 -3.39
C ILE A 31 -1.70 0.45 -2.11
N VAL A 32 -1.69 -0.71 -1.44
CA VAL A 32 -2.41 -0.91 -0.18
C VAL A 32 -1.86 0.02 0.91
N VAL A 33 -0.54 0.07 1.05
CA VAL A 33 0.15 0.95 2.01
C VAL A 33 -0.15 2.43 1.72
N ASN A 34 -0.10 2.84 0.46
CA ASN A 34 -0.46 4.21 0.06
C ASN A 34 -1.90 4.56 0.45
N ARG A 35 -2.86 3.63 0.32
CA ARG A 35 -4.25 3.84 0.77
C ARG A 35 -4.33 4.06 2.28
N VAL A 36 -3.63 3.23 3.06
CA VAL A 36 -3.57 3.38 4.53
C VAL A 36 -2.96 4.74 4.91
N PHE A 37 -1.84 5.13 4.28
CA PHE A 37 -1.21 6.42 4.52
C PHE A 37 -2.11 7.60 4.14
N CYS A 38 -2.82 7.53 3.01
CA CYS A 38 -3.76 8.58 2.63
C CYS A 38 -4.85 8.80 3.68
N THR A 39 -5.31 7.72 4.33
CA THR A 39 -6.31 7.80 5.41
C THR A 39 -5.72 8.43 6.67
N THR A 40 -4.47 8.12 7.02
CA THR A 40 -3.84 8.59 8.28
C THR A 40 -3.16 9.95 8.17
N LYS A 41 -2.79 10.37 6.95
CA LYS A 41 -2.05 11.62 6.69
C LYS A 41 -2.70 12.88 7.29
N PRO A 42 -4.02 13.14 7.15
CA PRO A 42 -4.63 14.36 7.71
C PRO A 42 -4.45 14.49 9.22
N TYR A 43 -4.44 13.35 9.93
CA TYR A 43 -4.24 13.29 11.37
C TYR A 43 -2.77 13.51 11.76
N ALA A 44 -1.85 12.91 10.99
CA ALA A 44 -0.41 13.15 11.17
C ALA A 44 -0.05 14.63 10.97
N GLU A 45 -0.63 15.29 9.96
CA GLU A 45 -0.46 16.73 9.72
C GLU A 45 -1.07 17.58 10.85
N GLN A 46 -2.18 17.14 11.44
CA GLN A 46 -2.80 17.83 12.56
C GLN A 46 -1.95 17.74 13.84
N LEU A 47 -1.34 16.58 14.11
CA LEU A 47 -0.41 16.38 15.23
C LEU A 47 0.82 17.27 15.19
N GLN A 48 1.26 17.66 14.00
CA GLN A 48 2.43 18.52 13.81
C GLN A 48 2.12 20.01 14.05
N LYS A 49 0.86 20.39 14.28
CA LYS A 49 0.49 21.80 14.51
C LYS A 49 0.89 22.25 15.92
N PRO A 50 1.50 23.44 16.09
CA PRO A 50 1.91 23.95 17.40
C PRO A 50 0.76 24.14 18.39
N THR A 51 -0.46 24.34 17.89
CA THR A 51 -1.69 24.55 18.67
C THR A 51 -2.53 23.28 18.78
N CYS A 52 -1.95 22.11 18.52
CA CYS A 52 -2.70 20.86 18.52
C CYS A 52 -3.19 20.51 19.93
N ASP A 53 -4.50 20.42 20.07
CA ASP A 53 -5.16 19.83 21.24
C ASP A 53 -5.00 18.30 21.14
N LEU A 54 -4.05 17.75 21.89
CA LEU A 54 -3.73 16.32 21.89
C LEU A 54 -4.93 15.45 22.26
N LEU A 55 -5.82 15.92 23.14
CA LEU A 55 -7.01 15.17 23.56
C LEU A 55 -8.02 15.08 22.41
N LYS A 56 -8.29 16.20 21.73
CA LYS A 56 -9.14 16.20 20.53
C LYS A 56 -8.51 15.40 19.38
N CYS A 57 -7.19 15.45 19.24
CA CYS A 57 -6.50 14.69 18.22
C CYS A 57 -6.54 13.18 18.49
N TYR A 58 -6.41 12.75 19.74
CA TYR A 58 -6.59 11.37 20.17
C TYR A 58 -8.01 10.86 19.89
N GLN A 59 -9.04 11.62 20.30
CA GLN A 59 -10.44 11.30 19.98
C GLN A 59 -10.69 11.26 18.46
N SER A 60 -10.01 12.12 17.70
CA SER A 60 -10.09 12.13 16.25
C SER A 60 -9.36 10.97 15.60
N MET A 61 -8.35 10.37 16.24
CA MET A 61 -7.59 9.20 15.77
C MET A 61 -8.30 7.88 16.03
N GLU A 62 -9.23 7.83 16.98
CA GLU A 62 -10.12 6.67 17.18
C GLU A 62 -11.00 6.41 15.95
N HIS A 63 -11.36 7.45 15.21
CA HIS A 63 -12.13 7.35 13.96
C HIS A 63 -11.39 6.67 12.80
N PRO A 64 -10.20 7.12 12.34
CA PRO A 64 -9.48 6.48 11.25
C PRO A 64 -9.02 5.07 11.61
N SER A 65 -8.72 4.77 12.88
CA SER A 65 -8.41 3.41 13.29
C SER A 65 -9.63 2.49 13.27
N THR A 66 -10.79 2.97 13.71
CA THR A 66 -12.04 2.22 13.64
C THR A 66 -12.43 2.03 12.18
N TYR A 67 -12.31 3.07 11.37
CA TYR A 67 -12.49 3.00 9.92
C TYR A 67 -11.54 1.97 9.27
N LEU A 68 -10.24 1.96 9.59
CA LEU A 68 -9.30 0.96 9.08
C LEU A 68 -9.64 -0.46 9.55
N ALA A 69 -10.13 -0.62 10.79
CA ALA A 69 -10.56 -1.91 11.32
C ALA A 69 -11.87 -2.41 10.68
N GLU A 70 -12.81 -1.51 10.38
CA GLU A 70 -14.06 -1.81 9.69
C GLU A 70 -13.84 -2.13 8.20
N LEU A 71 -12.85 -1.49 7.57
CA LEU A 71 -12.46 -1.74 6.18
C LEU A 71 -12.06 -3.20 5.90
N ILE A 72 -11.66 -3.96 6.92
CA ILE A 72 -11.36 -5.40 6.81
C ILE A 72 -12.60 -6.19 6.35
N TYR A 73 -13.79 -5.73 6.73
CA TYR A 73 -15.08 -6.40 6.52
C TYR A 73 -15.94 -5.74 5.43
N ASP A 74 -15.49 -4.63 4.84
CA ASP A 74 -16.20 -3.94 3.76
C ASP A 74 -15.70 -4.42 2.39
N ASP A 75 -16.29 -5.50 1.90
CA ASP A 75 -15.97 -6.08 0.59
C ASP A 75 -16.18 -5.07 -0.57
N ASN A 76 -17.06 -4.08 -0.43
CA ASN A 76 -17.27 -3.08 -1.49
C ASN A 76 -16.05 -2.18 -1.64
N GLN A 77 -15.47 -1.71 -0.53
CA GLN A 77 -14.26 -0.88 -0.54
C GLN A 77 -13.05 -1.66 -1.10
N VAL A 78 -12.91 -2.92 -0.71
CA VAL A 78 -11.85 -3.80 -1.21
C VAL A 78 -11.98 -4.00 -2.72
N ASN A 79 -13.19 -4.28 -3.20
CA ASN A 79 -13.46 -4.44 -4.63
C ASN A 79 -13.27 -3.14 -5.42
N GLU A 80 -13.67 -1.98 -4.87
CA GLU A 80 -13.44 -0.69 -5.51
C GLU A 80 -11.94 -0.40 -5.66
N LEU A 81 -11.15 -0.64 -4.62
CA LEU A 81 -9.71 -0.46 -4.65
C LEU A 81 -9.05 -1.46 -5.61
N TYR A 82 -9.50 -2.71 -5.62
CA TYR A 82 -9.03 -3.72 -6.57
C TYR A 82 -9.32 -3.30 -8.02
N ASN A 83 -10.51 -2.76 -8.31
CA ASN A 83 -10.82 -2.25 -9.65
C ASN A 83 -9.94 -1.07 -10.07
N LYS A 84 -9.60 -0.17 -9.13
CA LYS A 84 -8.62 0.92 -9.39
C LYS A 84 -7.22 0.35 -9.64
N PHE A 85 -6.84 -0.66 -8.89
CA PHE A 85 -5.57 -1.38 -9.08
C PHE A 85 -5.51 -2.06 -10.45
N THR A 86 -6.53 -2.79 -10.88
CA THR A 86 -6.57 -3.42 -12.21
C THR A 86 -6.37 -2.39 -13.33
N LYS A 87 -7.06 -1.26 -13.25
CA LYS A 87 -6.86 -0.16 -14.22
C LYS A 87 -5.43 0.39 -14.19
N PHE A 88 -4.83 0.49 -13.01
CA PHE A 88 -3.44 0.93 -12.87
C PHE A 88 -2.46 -0.06 -13.52
N ILE A 89 -2.65 -1.37 -13.32
CA ILE A 89 -1.83 -2.41 -13.98
C ILE A 89 -1.93 -2.27 -15.49
N GLU A 90 -3.15 -2.19 -16.03
CA GLU A 90 -3.42 -2.09 -17.46
C GLU A 90 -2.74 -0.86 -18.07
N LEU A 91 -2.87 0.30 -17.42
CA LEU A 91 -2.29 1.56 -17.89
C LEU A 91 -0.76 1.59 -17.86
N ASN A 92 -0.13 0.82 -16.97
CA ASN A 92 1.32 0.81 -16.78
C ASN A 92 2.00 -0.44 -17.34
N GLU A 93 1.26 -1.28 -18.07
CA GLU A 93 1.76 -2.53 -18.68
C GLU A 93 2.47 -3.43 -17.65
N ILE A 94 1.92 -3.48 -16.43
CA ILE A 94 2.47 -4.30 -15.33
C ILE A 94 2.07 -5.76 -15.58
N ASP A 95 3.01 -6.68 -15.35
CA ASP A 95 2.76 -8.11 -15.51
C ASP A 95 1.77 -8.58 -14.42
N ASN A 96 0.61 -9.08 -14.83
CA ASN A 96 -0.45 -9.50 -13.92
C ASN A 96 -0.32 -10.97 -13.52
N CYS A 97 0.91 -11.40 -13.23
CA CYS A 97 1.25 -12.77 -12.84
C CYS A 97 1.89 -12.78 -11.45
N LEU A 98 1.34 -13.60 -10.55
CA LEU A 98 1.95 -13.83 -9.24
C LEU A 98 3.31 -14.52 -9.38
N SER A 99 4.27 -14.20 -8.52
CA SER A 99 5.51 -14.99 -8.48
C SER A 99 5.24 -16.45 -8.11
N ARG A 100 6.26 -17.29 -8.31
CA ARG A 100 6.21 -18.71 -7.92
C ARG A 100 5.89 -18.91 -6.44
N THR A 101 6.26 -17.97 -5.57
CA THR A 101 6.00 -18.06 -4.14
C THR A 101 4.55 -17.72 -3.84
N ALA A 102 4.04 -16.63 -4.39
CA ALA A 102 2.64 -16.21 -4.19
C ALA A 102 1.65 -17.19 -4.84
N SER A 103 1.92 -17.66 -6.05
CA SER A 103 1.07 -18.63 -6.78
C SER A 103 0.92 -20.00 -6.10
N ARG A 104 1.81 -20.37 -5.18
CA ARG A 104 1.65 -21.57 -4.35
C ARG A 104 0.60 -21.41 -3.25
N ARG A 105 0.29 -20.18 -2.87
CA ARG A 105 -0.57 -19.85 -1.73
C ARG A 105 -1.90 -19.23 -2.14
N TYR A 106 -1.96 -18.57 -3.29
CA TYR A 106 -3.13 -17.86 -3.78
C TYR A 106 -3.51 -18.35 -5.18
N GLU A 107 -4.81 -18.55 -5.39
CA GLU A 107 -5.37 -19.00 -6.67
C GLU A 107 -5.44 -17.86 -7.69
N SER A 108 -5.58 -16.61 -7.22
CA SER A 108 -5.62 -15.42 -8.07
C SER A 108 -4.88 -14.23 -7.48
N VAL A 109 -4.52 -13.27 -8.34
CA VAL A 109 -4.00 -11.95 -7.94
C VAL A 109 -4.98 -11.22 -7.03
N LYS A 110 -6.30 -11.42 -7.24
CA LYS A 110 -7.34 -10.85 -6.39
C LYS A 110 -7.27 -11.39 -4.96
N ASP A 111 -7.11 -12.70 -4.80
CA ASP A 111 -7.03 -13.32 -3.47
C ASP A 111 -5.80 -12.83 -2.72
N TYR A 112 -4.67 -12.73 -3.43
CA TYR A 112 -3.44 -12.16 -2.87
C TYR A 112 -3.64 -10.69 -2.48
N PHE A 113 -4.25 -9.88 -3.35
CA PHE A 113 -4.55 -8.48 -3.06
C PHE A 113 -5.43 -8.31 -1.82
N ILE A 114 -6.49 -9.12 -1.69
CA ILE A 114 -7.40 -9.07 -0.54
C ILE A 114 -6.66 -9.44 0.75
N ASP A 115 -5.83 -10.48 0.73
CA ASP A 115 -5.07 -10.90 1.90
C ASP A 115 -4.06 -9.84 2.34
N VAL A 116 -3.34 -9.23 1.38
CA VAL A 116 -2.43 -8.10 1.66
C VAL A 116 -3.21 -6.92 2.22
N TYR A 117 -4.34 -6.55 1.60
CA TYR A 117 -5.20 -5.48 2.07
C TYR A 117 -5.65 -5.69 3.52
N ARG A 118 -6.16 -6.87 3.84
CA ARG A 118 -6.58 -7.24 5.20
C ARG A 118 -5.41 -7.24 6.18
N THR A 119 -4.25 -7.74 5.77
CA THR A 119 -3.05 -7.78 6.62
C THR A 119 -2.59 -6.37 7.02
N PHE A 120 -2.53 -5.43 6.08
CA PHE A 120 -2.11 -4.05 6.37
C PHE A 120 -3.18 -3.21 7.07
N THR A 121 -4.46 -3.57 6.93
CA THR A 121 -5.57 -2.89 7.64
C THR A 121 -5.82 -3.46 9.04
N GLN A 122 -5.26 -4.62 9.38
CA GLN A 122 -5.19 -5.15 10.74
C GLN A 122 -4.22 -4.33 11.61
N VAL A 123 -4.56 -3.07 11.86
CA VAL A 123 -3.95 -2.28 12.93
C VAL A 123 -4.55 -2.77 14.24
N LYS A 124 -3.91 -3.76 14.88
CA LYS A 124 -4.22 -4.07 16.27
C LYS A 124 -3.72 -2.91 17.11
N TYR A 125 -4.64 -2.21 17.77
CA TYR A 125 -4.29 -1.39 18.92
C TYR A 125 -3.53 -2.28 19.91
N VAL A 126 -2.23 -2.08 20.01
CA VAL A 126 -1.54 -2.40 21.26
C VAL A 126 -2.20 -1.45 22.26
N ARG A 127 -3.10 -1.98 23.09
CA ARG A 127 -3.59 -1.25 24.25
C ARG A 127 -2.33 -0.86 25.04
N TRP A 128 -2.00 0.42 25.05
CA TRP A 128 -1.07 0.99 26.01
C TRP A 128 -1.76 1.06 27.38
N GLU A 129 -2.27 -0.07 27.85
CA GLU A 129 -2.57 -0.25 29.26
C GLU A 129 -1.21 -0.55 29.91
N THR A 130 -0.69 0.39 30.70
CA THR A 130 0.60 0.40 31.46
C THR A 130 1.77 1.16 30.83
N VAL A 131 1.77 2.49 30.99
CA VAL A 131 2.93 3.26 31.49
C VAL A 131 2.43 4.33 32.44
#